data_AF-A0A811TDB0-F1
#
_entry.id   AF-A0A811TDB0-F1
#
_cell.length_a   1.000
_cell.length_b   1.000
_cell.length_c   1.000
_cell.angle_alpha   90.00
_cell.angle_beta   90.00
_cell.angle_gamma   90.00
#
_symmetry.space_group_name_H-M   'P 1'
#
loop_
_entity.id
_entity.type
_entity.pdbx_description
1 polymer ?
#
loop_
_entity_poly.entity_id
_entity_poly.type
_entity_poly.pdbx_seq_one_letter_code
_entity_poly.pdbx_strand_id
1 'polypeptide(L)'
;MLDYCSIIMRDKNMLKVIVSTLLVCMVVVSCLIASVPAEPPGKTPVIIGFKDKPDPGLIRAHGGEIKYEYHIVPAIAASLPEQAVEALKNNPNIGYIEPDCEVAIAEEVLPSGINRIDAELVWNGTEGGHDVGLDRNAGDGIKIAIIDTGIDYTHPDLDDNVKGGHRFQENGAINDDNFMDDNGHGTHCAGIAAAEDNDIGVIGVAPGAHLYGVKVLNSDGIGWLSDLIAGVEWANDNSMNVISMSLCTISDSSLLHQACDTAYSNGIVVVAASCNDNSSVKFPAKHGSVIAVGATDGNDEKAWFSNFGPEQELMAPGVGIYSTELGGGYKSRFGTSMACPHVSGAAALLFASDIDAAYDFDGDEVWGADEIRKKLQDTADDLGEPGRDDYYGYGLVDAYEAATDLTPPIISNVKAENVNSSGTSIIWTTNEASDGVVCYGTEKMNLNLTATNQTRVKNHIVELSGLPPVTTYYYEVQSTDPTGNTAIDNNNGSYYNFTTLDSMHVASIEMGPQYNGMAWTWATAAVTIQDYTGTPVTGAAVYGHWSGLTSDTDSGTTNENGRIVLESDKVHKIGGTFTFTVDNVIKNGYSYDSWANNETSNSII
;
A
#
# COMPACT_ATOMS: atom_id res chain seq x y z
N MET A 1 -40.59 22.21 -39.74
CA MET A 1 -40.93 22.28 -38.30
C MET A 1 -39.78 23.00 -37.65
N LEU A 2 -39.78 24.34 -37.79
CA LEU A 2 -40.12 25.32 -36.74
C LEU A 2 -39.02 25.32 -35.65
N ASP A 3 -37.94 26.07 -35.84
CA ASP A 3 -37.78 27.53 -35.64
C ASP A 3 -37.59 27.92 -34.16
N TYR A 4 -36.36 28.31 -33.79
CA TYR A 4 -35.97 29.69 -33.45
C TYR A 4 -34.66 29.70 -32.64
N CYS A 5 -33.59 30.09 -33.30
CA CYS A 5 -32.35 30.53 -32.68
C CYS A 5 -32.22 32.03 -32.98
N SER A 6 -32.29 32.89 -31.95
CA SER A 6 -31.64 34.22 -31.84
C SER A 6 -32.37 35.15 -30.87
N ILE A 7 -31.58 36.10 -30.33
CA ILE A 7 -31.94 37.34 -29.62
C ILE A 7 -31.96 37.22 -28.09
N ILE A 8 -30.88 37.64 -27.43
CA ILE A 8 -30.95 38.62 -26.33
C ILE A 8 -29.76 39.60 -26.47
N MET A 9 -30.04 40.77 -27.03
CA MET A 9 -29.28 41.99 -26.79
C MET A 9 -29.85 42.69 -25.56
N ARG A 10 -28.95 43.17 -24.70
CA ARG A 10 -29.01 44.43 -23.94
C ARG A 10 -30.39 44.91 -23.49
N ASP A 11 -30.60 44.96 -22.17
CA ASP A 11 -31.17 46.17 -21.60
C ASP A 11 -30.47 46.59 -20.30
N LYS A 12 -29.95 47.83 -20.34
CA LYS A 12 -29.25 48.53 -19.27
C LYS A 12 -30.26 49.49 -18.65
N ASN A 13 -31.09 49.07 -17.68
CA ASN A 13 -31.92 50.01 -16.91
C ASN A 13 -32.63 49.37 -15.68
N MET A 14 -31.89 48.67 -14.82
CA MET A 14 -32.36 48.44 -13.45
C MET A 14 -31.28 48.75 -12.40
N LEU A 15 -30.37 49.65 -12.78
CA LEU A 15 -29.31 50.23 -11.96
C LEU A 15 -29.60 51.72 -11.79
N LYS A 16 -30.72 52.06 -11.15
CA LYS A 16 -31.10 53.41 -10.67
C LYS A 16 -32.35 53.23 -9.80
N VAL A 17 -32.32 53.76 -8.57
CA VAL A 17 -33.23 53.47 -7.44
C VAL A 17 -32.82 52.13 -6.79
N ILE A 18 -31.90 52.03 -5.83
CA ILE A 18 -31.90 52.64 -4.49
C ILE A 18 -30.43 52.93 -4.11
N VAL A 19 -29.91 54.08 -4.55
CA VAL A 19 -28.76 54.76 -3.96
C VAL A 19 -29.31 56.12 -3.52
N SER A 20 -29.97 56.17 -2.37
CA SER A 20 -30.38 57.43 -1.72
C SER A 20 -30.79 57.23 -0.25
N THR A 21 -30.07 56.42 0.52
CA THR A 21 -30.16 56.46 2.00
C THR A 21 -28.91 55.89 2.64
N LEU A 22 -27.77 56.52 2.35
CA LEU A 22 -26.47 56.23 2.97
C LEU A 22 -25.82 57.56 3.33
N LEU A 23 -26.30 58.21 4.38
CA LEU A 23 -25.57 59.17 5.21
C LEU A 23 -26.50 59.70 6.31
N VAL A 24 -26.31 59.23 7.53
CA VAL A 24 -26.44 59.92 8.83
C VAL A 24 -26.44 58.80 9.89
N CYS A 25 -25.59 58.96 10.91
CA CYS A 25 -25.35 58.07 12.06
C CYS A 25 -24.05 57.23 12.01
N MET A 26 -22.92 57.87 11.71
CA MET A 26 -21.73 57.68 12.57
C MET A 26 -21.69 58.85 13.54
N VAL A 27 -21.67 58.56 14.85
CA VAL A 27 -20.82 59.19 15.90
C VAL A 27 -21.41 58.95 17.31
N VAL A 28 -20.57 58.32 18.16
CA VAL A 28 -20.61 58.07 19.63
C VAL A 28 -21.60 57.03 20.18
N VAL A 29 -21.09 55.85 20.59
CA VAL A 29 -21.23 55.33 21.97
C VAL A 29 -20.00 54.50 22.33
N SER A 30 -19.25 55.01 23.30
CA SER A 30 -18.22 54.35 24.11
C SER A 30 -18.83 53.42 25.16
N CYS A 31 -18.12 52.31 25.46
CA CYS A 31 -18.24 51.46 26.66
C CYS A 31 -19.64 50.99 27.09
N LEU A 32 -19.92 49.71 26.82
CA LEU A 32 -20.65 48.80 27.71
C LEU A 32 -20.27 47.38 27.33
N ILE A 33 -19.48 46.72 28.18
CA ILE A 33 -19.33 45.26 28.16
C ILE A 33 -20.68 44.73 28.65
N ALA A 34 -21.52 44.29 27.71
CA ALA A 34 -22.62 43.38 28.04
C ALA A 34 -22.04 41.97 27.94
N SER A 35 -22.02 41.27 29.07
CA SER A 35 -21.80 39.82 29.11
C SER A 35 -22.72 39.14 28.11
N VAL A 36 -22.16 38.43 27.15
CA VAL A 36 -22.90 37.45 26.35
C VAL A 36 -23.44 36.42 27.36
N PRO A 37 -24.76 36.22 27.48
CA PRO A 37 -25.26 35.15 28.32
C PRO A 37 -24.75 33.82 27.76
N ALA A 38 -24.28 32.93 28.64
CA ALA A 38 -23.95 31.55 28.28
C ALA A 38 -25.13 30.93 27.51
N GLU A 39 -24.82 30.20 26.45
CA GLU A 39 -25.80 29.33 25.79
C GLU A 39 -26.48 28.45 26.86
N PRO A 40 -27.82 28.31 26.82
CA PRO A 40 -28.47 27.38 27.72
C PRO A 40 -27.92 25.96 27.48
N PRO A 41 -27.68 25.17 28.53
CA PRO A 41 -27.21 23.79 28.35
C PRO A 41 -28.17 23.03 27.45
N GLY A 42 -27.62 22.34 26.44
CA GLY A 42 -28.37 21.47 25.56
C GLY A 42 -29.12 20.39 26.36
N LYS A 43 -30.29 19.97 25.87
CA LYS A 43 -31.07 18.87 26.47
C LYS A 43 -30.74 17.56 25.74
N THR A 44 -30.45 16.51 26.49
CA THR A 44 -30.15 15.18 25.97
C THR A 44 -31.42 14.33 25.92
N PRO A 45 -31.72 13.66 24.79
CA PRO A 45 -32.85 12.74 24.69
C PRO A 45 -32.56 11.45 25.49
N VAL A 46 -33.46 11.09 26.40
CA VAL A 46 -33.32 9.94 27.30
C VAL A 46 -34.66 9.20 27.47
N ILE A 47 -34.57 7.91 27.82
CA ILE A 47 -35.68 7.08 28.29
C ILE A 47 -35.50 6.87 29.80
N ILE A 48 -36.47 7.32 30.59
CA ILE A 48 -36.50 7.20 32.05
C ILE A 48 -37.37 6.01 32.43
N GLY A 49 -36.76 4.92 32.89
CA GLY A 49 -37.45 3.77 33.46
C GLY A 49 -37.81 3.99 34.94
N PHE A 50 -39.08 3.89 35.30
CA PHE A 50 -39.57 4.01 36.67
C PHE A 50 -39.72 2.62 37.31
N LYS A 51 -39.47 2.52 38.62
CA LYS A 51 -39.68 1.25 39.37
C LYS A 51 -41.16 0.86 39.46
N ASP A 52 -42.04 1.86 39.53
CA ASP A 52 -43.49 1.69 39.64
C ASP A 52 -44.22 2.46 38.53
N LYS A 53 -44.97 3.52 38.86
CA LYS A 53 -45.74 4.30 37.88
C LYS A 53 -44.91 5.47 37.35
N PRO A 54 -44.92 5.72 36.02
CA PRO A 54 -44.35 6.93 35.44
C PRO A 54 -44.85 8.20 36.13
N ASP A 55 -43.92 9.13 36.43
CA ASP A 55 -44.21 10.44 37.00
C ASP A 55 -43.80 11.57 36.05
N PRO A 56 -44.70 12.01 35.14
CA PRO A 56 -44.46 13.14 34.24
C PRO A 56 -44.22 14.46 34.98
N GLY A 57 -44.73 14.59 36.21
CA GLY A 57 -44.54 15.78 37.04
C GLY A 57 -43.09 15.91 37.48
N LEU A 58 -42.47 14.79 37.88
CA LEU A 58 -41.06 14.72 38.24
C LEU A 58 -40.15 15.16 37.08
N ILE A 59 -40.42 14.68 35.86
CA ILE A 59 -39.61 15.01 34.67
C ILE A 59 -39.73 16.49 34.31
N ARG A 60 -40.95 17.05 34.29
CA ARG A 60 -41.16 18.48 34.03
C ARG A 60 -40.53 19.37 35.11
N ALA A 61 -40.56 18.94 36.37
CA ALA A 61 -39.96 19.69 37.48
C ALA A 61 -38.43 19.82 37.38
N HIS A 62 -37.78 18.89 36.66
CA HIS A 62 -36.35 18.92 36.38
C HIS A 62 -36.01 19.53 35.01
N GLY A 63 -36.94 20.29 34.42
CA GLY A 63 -36.73 20.97 33.13
C GLY A 63 -36.84 20.06 31.90
N GLY A 64 -37.32 18.83 32.07
CA GLY A 64 -37.49 17.85 30.99
C GLY A 64 -38.66 18.14 30.06
N GLU A 65 -38.44 17.95 28.77
CA GLU A 65 -39.46 18.00 27.72
C GLU A 65 -39.89 16.58 27.37
N ILE A 66 -41.11 16.21 27.73
CA ILE A 66 -41.62 14.86 27.51
C ILE A 66 -42.00 14.67 26.05
N LYS A 67 -41.41 13.65 25.42
CA LYS A 67 -41.69 13.19 24.06
C LYS A 67 -42.78 12.12 24.07
N TYR A 68 -42.64 11.08 24.90
CA TYR A 68 -43.63 10.01 25.04
C TYR A 68 -43.78 9.54 26.49
N GLU A 69 -45.02 9.21 26.88
CA GLU A 69 -45.32 8.44 28.10
C GLU A 69 -45.76 7.04 27.66
N TYR A 70 -44.98 6.02 28.00
CA TYR A 70 -45.26 4.65 27.55
C TYR A 70 -46.32 4.00 28.44
N HIS A 71 -47.17 3.18 27.83
CA HIS A 71 -48.25 2.46 28.51
C HIS A 71 -47.99 0.95 28.65
N ILE A 72 -47.01 0.43 27.89
CA ILE A 72 -46.60 -0.99 27.92
C ILE A 72 -45.40 -1.24 28.83
N VAL A 73 -44.59 -0.20 29.08
CA VAL A 73 -43.45 -0.21 30.01
C VAL A 73 -43.58 1.01 30.91
N PRO A 74 -43.15 0.94 32.18
CA PRO A 74 -43.22 2.06 33.12
C PRO A 74 -42.14 3.10 32.83
N ALA A 75 -42.16 3.72 31.65
CA ALA A 75 -41.12 4.64 31.21
C ALA A 75 -41.65 5.92 30.56
N ILE A 76 -40.79 6.94 30.51
CA ILE A 76 -41.03 8.22 29.82
C ILE A 76 -39.83 8.51 28.92
N ALA A 77 -40.05 8.79 27.64
CA ALA A 77 -39.02 9.38 26.77
C ALA A 77 -39.11 10.91 26.88
N ALA A 78 -37.98 11.57 27.15
CA ALA A 78 -37.91 13.01 27.33
C ALA A 78 -36.52 13.57 26.97
N SER A 79 -36.45 14.85 26.61
CA SER A 79 -35.20 15.61 26.54
C SER A 79 -34.95 16.33 27.86
N LEU A 80 -33.85 16.03 28.55
CA LEU A 80 -33.51 16.58 29.87
C LEU A 80 -32.17 17.33 29.82
N PRO A 81 -32.01 18.43 30.58
CA PRO A 81 -30.69 18.98 30.86
C PRO A 81 -29.79 17.91 31.51
N GLU A 82 -28.51 17.87 31.16
CA GLU A 82 -27.58 16.85 31.66
C GLU A 82 -27.49 16.79 33.19
N GLN A 83 -27.45 17.95 33.84
CA GLN A 83 -27.47 18.06 35.31
C GLN A 83 -28.75 17.45 35.93
N ALA A 84 -29.86 17.47 35.19
CA ALA A 84 -31.10 16.83 35.62
C ALA A 84 -31.07 15.31 35.45
N VAL A 85 -30.38 14.78 34.44
CA VAL A 85 -30.15 13.33 34.27
C VAL A 85 -29.40 12.79 35.50
N GLU A 86 -28.30 13.44 35.90
CA GLU A 86 -27.51 13.03 37.07
C GLU A 86 -28.29 13.13 38.39
N ALA A 87 -29.09 14.18 38.56
CA ALA A 87 -29.96 14.32 39.74
C ALA A 87 -31.01 13.21 39.81
N LEU A 88 -31.58 12.83 38.66
CA LEU A 88 -32.63 11.83 38.56
C LEU A 88 -32.12 10.40 38.72
N LYS A 89 -30.85 10.09 38.37
CA LYS A 89 -30.22 8.78 38.63
C LYS A 89 -30.29 8.37 40.10
N ASN A 90 -30.25 9.33 41.03
CA ASN A 90 -30.29 9.08 42.47
C ASN A 90 -31.72 9.05 43.06
N ASN A 91 -32.76 9.22 42.24
CA ASN A 91 -34.14 9.25 42.71
C ASN A 91 -34.64 7.83 43.06
N PRO A 92 -35.22 7.60 44.27
CA PRO A 92 -35.65 6.26 44.68
C PRO A 92 -36.74 5.65 43.78
N ASN A 93 -37.52 6.46 43.06
CA ASN A 93 -38.60 6.02 42.18
C ASN A 93 -38.14 5.70 40.75
N ILE A 94 -36.91 6.10 40.39
CA ILE A 94 -36.30 5.81 39.08
C ILE A 94 -35.55 4.48 39.19
N GLY A 95 -35.79 3.61 38.21
CA GLY A 95 -35.09 2.33 38.06
C GLY A 95 -33.79 2.50 37.30
N TYR A 96 -33.85 3.15 36.13
CA TYR A 96 -32.72 3.44 35.27
C TYR A 96 -33.03 4.63 34.35
N ILE A 97 -31.99 5.24 33.80
CA ILE A 97 -32.08 6.24 32.73
C ILE A 97 -31.11 5.79 31.65
N GLU A 98 -31.61 5.60 30.43
CA GLU A 98 -30.82 5.25 29.25
C GLU A 98 -30.97 6.35 28.19
N PRO A 99 -29.99 6.55 27.30
CA PRO A 99 -30.16 7.44 26.15
C PRO A 99 -31.33 7.01 25.25
N ASP A 100 -32.09 7.96 24.69
CA ASP A 100 -33.08 7.68 23.63
C ASP A 100 -32.32 7.68 22.30
N CYS A 101 -31.73 6.53 21.97
CA CYS A 101 -30.91 6.34 20.76
C CYS A 101 -31.78 6.38 19.48
N GLU A 102 -31.18 6.83 18.38
CA GLU A 102 -31.80 6.71 17.07
C GLU A 102 -31.94 5.23 16.68
N VAL A 103 -33.11 4.83 16.18
CA VAL A 103 -33.35 3.48 15.66
C VAL A 103 -33.34 3.57 14.13
N ALA A 104 -32.29 3.04 13.51
CA ALA A 104 -32.15 2.93 12.06
C ALA A 104 -32.64 1.56 11.55
N ILE A 105 -32.83 1.45 10.23
CA ILE A 105 -33.00 0.14 9.57
C ILE A 105 -31.64 -0.58 9.71
N ALA A 106 -31.65 -1.85 10.12
CA ALA A 106 -30.44 -2.64 10.37
C ALA A 106 -29.81 -3.13 9.06
N GLU A 107 -29.30 -2.20 8.26
CA GLU A 107 -28.38 -2.46 7.16
C GLU A 107 -27.14 -1.61 7.46
N GLU A 108 -25.95 -2.22 7.36
CA GLU A 108 -24.70 -1.49 7.34
C GLU A 108 -24.71 -0.49 6.18
N VAL A 109 -24.24 0.73 6.45
CA VAL A 109 -24.22 1.81 5.48
C VAL A 109 -22.77 2.16 5.19
N LEU A 110 -22.37 2.17 3.91
CA LEU A 110 -21.13 2.78 3.47
C LEU A 110 -21.24 4.30 3.67
N PRO A 111 -20.50 4.89 4.61
CA PRO A 111 -20.56 6.34 4.81
C PRO A 111 -19.96 7.04 3.59
N SER A 112 -20.57 8.16 3.18
CA SER A 112 -20.10 8.92 2.01
C SER A 112 -18.66 9.42 2.14
N GLY A 113 -18.15 9.59 3.36
CA GLY A 113 -16.74 9.93 3.59
C GLY A 113 -15.78 8.79 3.24
N ILE A 114 -16.19 7.54 3.43
CA ILE A 114 -15.40 6.35 3.08
C ILE A 114 -15.34 6.19 1.55
N ASN A 115 -16.51 6.28 0.88
CA ASN A 115 -16.61 6.23 -0.58
C ASN A 115 -15.86 7.37 -1.27
N ARG A 116 -15.78 8.56 -0.67
CA ARG A 116 -15.14 9.72 -1.30
C ARG A 116 -13.62 9.69 -1.26
N ILE A 117 -13.03 8.76 -0.53
CA ILE A 117 -11.59 8.55 -0.48
C ILE A 117 -11.23 7.16 -1.03
N ASP A 118 -12.19 6.51 -1.71
CA ASP A 118 -12.03 5.20 -2.35
C ASP A 118 -11.57 4.06 -1.43
N ALA A 119 -11.82 4.16 -0.12
CA ALA A 119 -11.39 3.14 0.83
C ALA A 119 -12.04 1.76 0.57
N GLU A 120 -13.30 1.75 0.13
CA GLU A 120 -14.00 0.54 -0.28
C GLU A 120 -13.39 -0.14 -1.50
N LEU A 121 -12.69 0.58 -2.38
CA LEU A 121 -11.98 -0.06 -3.48
C LEU A 121 -10.79 -0.91 -2.97
N VAL A 122 -10.24 -0.58 -1.80
CA VAL A 122 -9.18 -1.37 -1.15
C VAL A 122 -9.75 -2.67 -0.57
N TRP A 123 -10.77 -2.56 0.30
CA TRP A 123 -11.28 -3.72 1.03
C TRP A 123 -12.42 -4.46 0.32
N ASN A 124 -13.20 -3.84 -0.57
CA ASN A 124 -14.24 -4.50 -1.38
C ASN A 124 -13.76 -4.78 -2.82
N GLY A 125 -13.13 -3.77 -3.45
CA GLY A 125 -12.74 -3.81 -4.86
C GLY A 125 -13.84 -3.43 -5.84
N THR A 126 -14.97 -2.91 -5.36
CA THR A 126 -16.07 -2.39 -6.18
C THR A 126 -16.54 -1.06 -5.62
N GLU A 127 -16.75 -0.08 -6.50
CA GLU A 127 -17.33 1.22 -6.17
C GLU A 127 -18.66 1.06 -5.43
N GLY A 128 -18.80 1.70 -4.28
CA GLY A 128 -20.01 1.61 -3.45
C GLY A 128 -20.22 0.23 -2.82
N GLY A 129 -19.16 -0.55 -2.65
CA GLY A 129 -19.17 -1.81 -1.90
C GLY A 129 -19.43 -1.59 -0.41
N HIS A 130 -20.12 -2.53 0.23
CA HIS A 130 -20.49 -2.42 1.64
C HIS A 130 -19.70 -3.39 2.54
N ASP A 131 -19.36 -4.58 2.03
CA ASP A 131 -18.68 -5.60 2.83
C ASP A 131 -17.21 -5.81 2.39
N VAL A 132 -16.35 -6.30 3.28
CA VAL A 132 -14.97 -6.67 2.96
C VAL A 132 -14.94 -7.94 2.08
N GLY A 133 -14.23 -7.83 0.97
CA GLY A 133 -14.01 -8.95 0.05
C GLY A 133 -13.02 -9.97 0.61
N LEU A 134 -13.15 -11.23 0.16
CA LEU A 134 -12.20 -12.29 0.54
C LEU A 134 -10.77 -11.92 0.13
N ASP A 135 -9.82 -12.13 1.04
CA ASP A 135 -8.39 -11.90 0.87
C ASP A 135 -8.04 -10.45 0.46
N ARG A 136 -8.90 -9.48 0.81
CA ARG A 136 -8.67 -8.05 0.59
C ARG A 136 -8.04 -7.40 1.82
N ASN A 137 -7.33 -6.30 1.58
CA ASN A 137 -6.71 -5.52 2.63
C ASN A 137 -7.76 -4.67 3.38
N ALA A 138 -8.00 -4.99 4.65
CA ALA A 138 -8.87 -4.22 5.54
C ALA A 138 -8.10 -3.43 6.61
N GLY A 139 -6.76 -3.38 6.54
CA GLY A 139 -5.92 -2.80 7.60
C GLY A 139 -5.64 -3.75 8.77
N ASP A 140 -5.78 -5.07 8.53
CA ASP A 140 -5.71 -6.09 9.57
C ASP A 140 -4.45 -5.99 10.44
N GLY A 141 -4.66 -5.88 11.76
CA GLY A 141 -3.57 -5.88 12.74
C GLY A 141 -2.82 -4.56 12.90
N ILE A 142 -3.07 -3.56 12.05
CA ILE A 142 -2.47 -2.23 12.17
C ILE A 142 -3.07 -1.50 13.36
N LYS A 143 -2.22 -0.90 14.20
CA LYS A 143 -2.65 -0.24 15.44
C LYS A 143 -2.84 1.25 15.25
N ILE A 144 -4.05 1.74 15.53
CA ILE A 144 -4.42 3.16 15.49
C ILE A 144 -4.71 3.63 16.92
N ALA A 145 -3.91 4.56 17.43
CA ALA A 145 -4.19 5.26 18.69
C ALA A 145 -5.09 6.47 18.44
N ILE A 146 -6.32 6.41 18.94
CA ILE A 146 -7.28 7.52 18.93
C ILE A 146 -7.02 8.36 20.18
N ILE A 147 -6.20 9.40 20.05
CA ILE A 147 -5.89 10.34 21.14
C ILE A 147 -6.98 11.40 21.23
N ASP A 148 -7.98 11.17 22.09
CA ASP A 148 -9.23 11.95 22.11
C ASP A 148 -9.92 11.89 23.50
N THR A 149 -11.26 11.87 23.51
CA THR A 149 -12.17 11.73 24.66
C THR A 149 -12.39 10.28 25.09
N GLY A 150 -11.66 9.32 24.50
CA GLY A 150 -11.82 7.88 24.74
C GLY A 150 -12.62 7.20 23.64
N ILE A 151 -12.92 5.92 23.85
CA ILE A 151 -13.78 5.13 22.93
C ILE A 151 -14.83 4.40 23.77
N ASP A 152 -16.08 4.42 23.34
CA ASP A 152 -17.10 3.47 23.83
C ASP A 152 -16.73 2.07 23.36
N TYR A 153 -15.87 1.41 24.13
CA TYR A 153 -15.39 0.05 23.85
C TYR A 153 -16.49 -1.02 24.00
N THR A 154 -17.74 -0.63 24.26
CA THR A 154 -18.91 -1.53 24.28
C THR A 154 -19.85 -1.28 23.11
N HIS A 155 -19.51 -0.36 22.21
CA HIS A 155 -20.27 -0.13 20.99
C HIS A 155 -20.20 -1.39 20.13
N PRO A 156 -21.35 -1.97 19.69
CA PRO A 156 -21.40 -3.24 18.96
C PRO A 156 -20.80 -3.19 17.55
N ASP A 157 -20.18 -2.05 17.19
CA ASP A 157 -19.64 -1.75 15.86
C ASP A 157 -18.16 -1.33 15.94
N LEU A 158 -17.57 -1.55 17.13
CA LEU A 158 -16.19 -1.20 17.49
C LEU A 158 -15.60 -2.20 18.50
N ASP A 159 -16.42 -2.99 19.20
CA ASP A 159 -15.98 -3.78 20.35
C ASP A 159 -15.02 -4.91 19.97
N ASP A 160 -15.15 -5.48 18.78
CA ASP A 160 -14.17 -6.40 18.23
C ASP A 160 -12.91 -5.66 17.77
N ASN A 161 -12.98 -4.45 17.22
CA ASN A 161 -11.79 -3.71 16.78
C ASN A 161 -11.01 -3.02 17.91
N VAL A 162 -11.64 -2.70 19.04
CA VAL A 162 -10.99 -2.04 20.18
C VAL A 162 -10.17 -3.04 21.00
N LYS A 163 -8.84 -2.92 20.95
CA LYS A 163 -7.91 -3.87 21.59
C LYS A 163 -7.31 -3.38 22.91
N GLY A 164 -7.58 -2.14 23.30
CA GLY A 164 -7.13 -1.57 24.57
C GLY A 164 -7.11 -0.06 24.57
N GLY A 165 -6.42 0.53 25.53
CA GLY A 165 -6.35 1.96 25.67
C GLY A 165 -5.91 2.40 27.06
N HIS A 166 -5.79 3.71 27.23
CA HIS A 166 -5.37 4.31 28.49
C HIS A 166 -5.98 5.71 28.65
N ARG A 167 -6.20 6.13 29.89
CA ARG A 167 -6.76 7.44 30.23
C ARG A 167 -5.76 8.27 31.00
N PHE A 168 -5.47 9.46 30.50
CA PHE A 168 -4.70 10.52 31.14
C PHE A 168 -5.61 11.72 31.34
N GLN A 169 -6.09 11.94 32.56
CA GLN A 169 -7.00 13.04 32.85
C GLN A 169 -6.67 13.72 34.18
N GLU A 170 -7.22 14.94 34.33
CA GLU A 170 -7.01 15.79 35.50
C GLU A 170 -5.50 16.04 35.75
N ASN A 171 -4.73 16.26 34.68
CA ASN A 171 -3.28 16.49 34.75
C ASN A 171 -2.54 15.32 35.43
N GLY A 172 -2.85 14.11 34.97
CA GLY A 172 -2.29 12.85 35.47
C GLY A 172 -2.79 12.40 36.85
N ALA A 173 -3.76 13.08 37.47
CA ALA A 173 -4.38 12.60 38.70
C ALA A 173 -5.20 11.32 38.46
N ILE A 174 -5.70 11.16 37.23
CA ILE A 174 -6.31 9.93 36.73
C ILE A 174 -5.38 9.35 35.65
N ASN A 175 -4.90 8.14 35.89
CA ASN A 175 -3.97 7.40 35.04
C ASN A 175 -4.28 5.90 35.21
N ASP A 176 -5.09 5.35 34.32
CA ASP A 176 -5.52 3.95 34.32
C ASP A 176 -6.06 3.52 32.94
N ASP A 177 -6.44 2.25 32.80
CA ASP A 177 -6.92 1.68 31.54
C ASP A 177 -8.43 1.84 31.34
N ASN A 178 -9.10 2.75 32.06
CA ASN A 178 -10.53 3.03 31.86
C ASN A 178 -10.72 4.18 30.86
N PHE A 179 -10.52 3.89 29.58
CA PHE A 179 -10.63 4.83 28.48
C PHE A 179 -12.06 4.94 27.90
N MET A 180 -13.07 4.52 28.66
CA MET A 180 -14.48 4.65 28.27
C MET A 180 -14.80 6.11 27.95
N ASP A 181 -15.42 6.33 26.80
CA ASP A 181 -15.82 7.64 26.34
C ASP A 181 -17.05 8.14 27.13
N ASP A 182 -17.01 9.43 27.49
CA ASP A 182 -18.07 10.15 28.20
C ASP A 182 -18.47 11.45 27.49
N ASN A 183 -17.97 11.66 26.26
CA ASN A 183 -18.29 12.79 25.39
C ASN A 183 -18.87 12.34 24.03
N GLY A 184 -18.36 11.24 23.48
CA GLY A 184 -18.75 10.66 22.21
C GLY A 184 -17.94 11.13 21.00
N HIS A 185 -17.05 12.12 21.16
CA HIS A 185 -16.22 12.61 20.05
C HIS A 185 -15.19 11.58 19.60
N GLY A 186 -14.53 10.90 20.55
CA GLY A 186 -13.51 9.91 20.27
C GLY A 186 -14.12 8.62 19.71
N THR A 187 -15.28 8.21 20.23
CA THR A 187 -16.08 7.11 19.65
C THR A 187 -16.40 7.37 18.18
N HIS A 188 -16.87 8.58 17.84
CA HIS A 188 -17.16 8.97 16.45
C HIS A 188 -15.91 8.96 15.56
N CYS A 189 -14.76 9.44 16.06
CA CYS A 189 -13.50 9.36 15.32
C CYS A 189 -13.02 7.92 15.12
N ALA A 190 -13.21 7.06 16.12
CA ALA A 190 -12.85 5.65 16.06
C ALA A 190 -13.67 4.90 14.99
N GLY A 191 -14.97 5.18 14.89
CA GLY A 191 -15.82 4.58 13.86
C GLY A 191 -15.44 5.01 12.45
N ILE A 192 -15.04 6.27 12.24
CA ILE A 192 -14.54 6.70 10.93
C ILE A 192 -13.27 5.93 10.56
N ALA A 193 -12.34 5.77 11.51
CA ALA A 193 -11.08 5.09 11.25
C ALA A 193 -11.27 3.58 10.98
N ALA A 194 -12.07 2.89 11.81
CA ALA A 194 -12.14 1.44 11.81
C ALA A 194 -13.42 0.89 12.48
N ALA A 195 -14.60 1.44 12.19
CA ALA A 195 -15.83 0.68 12.44
C ALA A 195 -15.79 -0.66 11.70
N GLU A 196 -16.36 -1.68 12.31
CA GLU A 196 -16.28 -3.06 11.87
C GLU A 196 -17.05 -3.30 10.57
N ASP A 197 -16.73 -4.42 9.90
CA ASP A 197 -17.58 -5.04 8.89
C ASP A 197 -18.38 -6.15 9.57
N ASN A 198 -19.63 -5.86 9.91
CA ASN A 198 -20.45 -6.75 10.77
C ASN A 198 -21.95 -6.71 10.48
N ASP A 199 -22.34 -6.24 9.29
CA ASP A 199 -23.73 -6.09 8.82
C ASP A 199 -24.59 -5.08 9.61
N ILE A 200 -24.03 -4.29 10.54
CA ILE A 200 -24.76 -3.25 11.27
C ILE A 200 -24.10 -1.88 11.09
N GLY A 201 -24.88 -0.80 11.25
CA GLY A 201 -24.28 0.50 11.44
C GLY A 201 -23.51 1.07 10.26
N VAL A 202 -22.20 1.27 10.46
CA VAL A 202 -21.29 1.85 9.47
C VAL A 202 -20.01 1.05 9.40
N ILE A 203 -19.37 1.06 8.23
CA ILE A 203 -18.02 0.51 8.05
C ILE A 203 -16.96 1.63 8.06
N GLY A 204 -15.81 1.38 8.68
CA GLY A 204 -14.70 2.33 8.77
C GLY A 204 -13.81 2.36 7.53
N VAL A 205 -12.82 3.26 7.51
CA VAL A 205 -11.82 3.29 6.42
C VAL A 205 -10.97 2.01 6.42
N ALA A 206 -10.49 1.58 7.59
CA ALA A 206 -9.70 0.37 7.79
C ALA A 206 -10.43 -0.58 8.74
N PRO A 207 -11.48 -1.31 8.29
CA PRO A 207 -12.39 -2.05 9.16
C PRO A 207 -11.76 -3.27 9.87
N GLY A 208 -10.54 -3.68 9.52
CA GLY A 208 -9.75 -4.70 10.22
C GLY A 208 -8.67 -4.13 11.16
N ALA A 209 -8.52 -2.81 11.23
CA ALA A 209 -7.50 -2.18 12.07
C ALA A 209 -7.84 -2.26 13.57
N HIS A 210 -6.80 -2.36 14.39
CA HIS A 210 -6.93 -2.39 15.83
C HIS A 210 -6.96 -0.98 16.43
N LEU A 211 -8.06 -0.64 17.09
CA LEU A 211 -8.26 0.64 17.75
C LEU A 211 -7.73 0.62 19.19
N TYR A 212 -7.05 1.69 19.58
CA TYR A 212 -6.61 1.94 20.96
C TYR A 212 -7.11 3.31 21.43
N GLY A 213 -7.95 3.32 22.46
CA GLY A 213 -8.50 4.56 23.02
C GLY A 213 -7.53 5.25 23.97
N VAL A 214 -6.99 6.41 23.58
CA VAL A 214 -6.07 7.19 24.42
C VAL A 214 -6.77 8.46 24.89
N LYS A 215 -7.44 8.35 26.04
CA LYS A 215 -8.33 9.39 26.57
C LYS A 215 -7.53 10.50 27.26
N VAL A 216 -7.32 11.61 26.56
CA VAL A 216 -6.61 12.82 27.05
C VAL A 216 -7.54 14.03 27.25
N LEU A 217 -8.79 13.91 26.79
CA LEU A 217 -9.85 14.91 26.93
C LEU A 217 -10.94 14.42 27.90
N ASN A 218 -11.47 15.33 28.71
CA ASN A 218 -12.57 15.07 29.64
C ASN A 218 -13.96 15.05 28.96
N SER A 219 -15.02 14.90 29.75
CA SER A 219 -16.41 14.88 29.27
C SER A 219 -16.83 16.15 28.53
N ASP A 220 -16.18 17.28 28.79
CA ASP A 220 -16.41 18.56 28.09
C ASP A 220 -15.57 18.68 26.80
N GLY A 221 -14.78 17.66 26.45
CA GLY A 221 -13.83 17.70 25.33
C GLY A 221 -12.59 18.55 25.61
N ILE A 222 -12.27 18.80 26.89
CA ILE A 222 -11.16 19.65 27.32
C ILE A 222 -10.07 18.78 27.94
N GLY A 223 -8.82 19.03 27.55
CA GLY A 223 -7.65 18.34 28.11
C GLY A 223 -6.49 19.27 28.37
N TRP A 224 -5.50 18.76 29.10
CA TRP A 224 -4.26 19.48 29.37
C TRP A 224 -3.19 19.10 28.36
N LEU A 225 -2.32 20.05 28.03
CA LEU A 225 -1.16 19.80 27.17
C LEU A 225 -0.26 18.68 27.71
N SER A 226 -0.15 18.55 29.05
CA SER A 226 0.57 17.46 29.71
C SER A 226 -0.05 16.10 29.43
N ASP A 227 -1.37 15.99 29.50
CA ASP A 227 -2.10 14.74 29.23
C ASP A 227 -1.97 14.36 27.74
N LEU A 228 -2.00 15.34 26.83
CA LEU A 228 -1.74 15.12 25.39
C LEU A 228 -0.33 14.57 25.14
N ILE A 229 0.70 15.19 25.75
CA ILE A 229 2.08 14.71 25.62
C ILE A 229 2.22 13.28 26.17
N ALA A 230 1.60 12.98 27.31
CA ALA A 230 1.58 11.64 27.87
C ALA A 230 0.87 10.63 26.96
N GLY A 231 -0.20 11.04 26.28
CA GLY A 231 -0.88 10.21 25.28
C GLY A 231 0.01 9.87 24.08
N VAL A 232 0.76 10.85 23.56
CA VAL A 232 1.73 10.62 22.47
C VAL A 232 2.87 9.70 22.92
N GLU A 233 3.40 9.91 24.13
CA GLU A 233 4.41 9.03 24.74
C GLU A 233 3.88 7.60 24.90
N TRP A 234 2.65 7.42 25.40
CA TRP A 234 2.02 6.12 25.51
C TRP A 234 1.87 5.41 24.16
N ALA A 235 1.44 6.13 23.12
CA ALA A 235 1.31 5.56 21.78
C ALA A 235 2.68 5.12 21.21
N ASN A 236 3.72 5.91 21.48
CA ASN A 236 5.09 5.55 21.14
C ASN A 236 5.56 4.28 21.85
N ASP A 237 5.40 4.23 23.17
CA ASP A 237 5.88 3.12 24.01
C ASP A 237 5.15 1.80 23.74
N ASN A 238 3.93 1.87 23.22
CA ASN A 238 3.14 0.70 22.82
C ASN A 238 3.29 0.35 21.33
N SER A 239 4.22 1.01 20.63
CA SER A 239 4.54 0.76 19.21
C SER A 239 3.27 0.77 18.34
N MET A 240 2.52 1.87 18.43
CA MET A 240 1.40 2.14 17.53
C MET A 240 1.93 2.39 16.12
N ASN A 241 1.13 2.10 15.10
CA ASN A 241 1.48 2.43 13.71
C ASN A 241 1.03 3.86 13.37
N VAL A 242 -0.16 4.23 13.85
CA VAL A 242 -0.78 5.53 13.57
C VAL A 242 -1.23 6.19 14.88
N ILE A 243 -0.94 7.47 15.02
CA ILE A 243 -1.52 8.36 16.04
C ILE A 243 -2.52 9.30 15.35
N SER A 244 -3.77 9.25 15.79
CA SER A 244 -4.85 10.12 15.31
C SER A 244 -5.22 11.14 16.39
N MET A 245 -5.04 12.43 16.10
CA MET A 245 -5.31 13.54 17.02
C MET A 245 -6.35 14.51 16.42
N SER A 246 -7.63 14.22 16.68
CA SER A 246 -8.77 15.04 16.27
C SER A 246 -9.00 16.26 17.17
N LEU A 247 -7.92 16.91 17.60
CA LEU A 247 -7.88 17.99 18.58
C LEU A 247 -6.89 19.08 18.17
N CYS A 248 -7.02 20.27 18.77
CA CYS A 248 -6.10 21.38 18.51
C CYS A 248 -5.85 22.25 19.74
N THR A 249 -4.69 22.91 19.76
CA THR A 249 -4.33 23.98 20.69
C THR A 249 -3.71 25.16 19.95
N ILE A 250 -3.96 26.37 20.46
CA ILE A 250 -3.41 27.61 19.89
C ILE A 250 -1.97 27.88 20.33
N SER A 251 -1.53 27.24 21.41
CA SER A 251 -0.22 27.50 22.02
C SER A 251 0.79 26.47 21.54
N ASP A 252 1.88 26.95 20.93
CA ASP A 252 3.00 26.08 20.60
C ASP A 252 3.67 25.57 21.89
N SER A 253 4.20 24.35 21.82
CA SER A 253 4.93 23.71 22.89
C SER A 253 6.10 22.95 22.29
N SER A 254 7.31 23.31 22.69
CA SER A 254 8.52 22.60 22.28
C SER A 254 8.51 21.13 22.73
N LEU A 255 7.82 20.82 23.85
CA LEU A 255 7.71 19.45 24.35
C LEU A 255 6.71 18.63 23.54
N LEU A 256 5.60 19.23 23.09
CA LEU A 256 4.66 18.54 22.20
C LEU A 256 5.31 18.29 20.84
N HIS A 257 6.01 19.29 20.30
CA HIS A 257 6.78 19.14 19.06
C HIS A 257 7.79 17.99 19.18
N GLN A 258 8.59 17.96 20.24
CA GLN A 258 9.57 16.91 20.47
C GLN A 258 8.90 15.52 20.62
N ALA A 259 7.74 15.43 21.27
CA ALA A 259 7.01 14.18 21.40
C ALA A 259 6.53 13.66 20.04
N CYS A 260 5.93 14.53 19.20
CA CYS A 260 5.52 14.18 17.84
C CYS A 260 6.72 13.81 16.95
N ASP A 261 7.82 14.58 17.01
CA ASP A 261 9.05 14.27 16.27
C ASP A 261 9.62 12.90 16.67
N THR A 262 9.59 12.58 17.96
CA THR A 262 10.08 11.30 18.48
C THR A 262 9.23 10.15 17.96
N ALA A 263 7.89 10.26 18.07
CA ALA A 263 6.97 9.25 17.53
C ALA A 263 7.19 9.05 16.03
N TYR A 264 7.25 10.14 15.25
CA TYR A 264 7.51 10.08 13.82
C TYR A 264 8.84 9.42 13.47
N SER A 265 9.92 9.77 14.18
CA SER A 265 11.24 9.18 13.98
C SER A 265 11.33 7.70 14.35
N ASN A 266 10.39 7.21 15.17
CA ASN A 266 10.26 5.79 15.51
C ASN A 266 9.34 5.02 14.55
N GLY A 267 8.96 5.63 13.41
CA GLY A 267 8.14 5.00 12.38
C GLY A 267 6.63 5.13 12.60
N ILE A 268 6.17 6.00 13.50
CA ILE A 268 4.74 6.20 13.76
C ILE A 268 4.22 7.35 12.89
N VAL A 269 3.17 7.09 12.11
CA VAL A 269 2.49 8.15 11.35
C VAL A 269 1.65 8.98 12.31
N VAL A 270 1.92 10.28 12.39
CA VAL A 270 1.23 11.21 13.29
C VAL A 270 0.29 12.09 12.47
N VAL A 271 -1.01 12.00 12.72
CA VAL A 271 -2.06 12.71 11.97
C VAL A 271 -2.82 13.62 12.93
N ALA A 272 -3.07 14.88 12.54
CA ALA A 272 -3.85 15.80 13.37
C ALA A 272 -4.75 16.75 12.57
N ALA A 273 -5.88 17.10 13.18
CA ALA A 273 -6.83 18.05 12.61
C ALA A 273 -6.26 19.48 12.53
N SER A 274 -6.51 20.19 11.42
CA SER A 274 -6.00 21.56 11.21
C SER A 274 -6.72 22.63 12.05
N CYS A 275 -7.86 22.27 12.67
CA CYS A 275 -8.76 23.08 13.51
C CYS A 275 -9.78 23.92 12.70
N ASN A 276 -10.80 24.48 13.38
CA ASN A 276 -12.09 24.86 12.75
C ASN A 276 -12.42 26.37 12.77
N ASP A 277 -11.40 27.24 12.68
CA ASP A 277 -11.56 28.70 12.83
C ASP A 277 -11.51 29.47 11.50
N ASN A 278 -11.41 28.77 10.36
CA ASN A 278 -11.12 29.33 9.03
C ASN A 278 -9.91 30.28 9.03
N SER A 279 -8.82 29.80 9.63
CA SER A 279 -7.60 30.55 9.93
C SER A 279 -6.35 29.70 9.63
N SER A 280 -5.18 30.12 10.14
CA SER A 280 -3.96 29.33 10.07
C SER A 280 -4.05 28.02 10.84
N VAL A 281 -3.47 26.94 10.29
CA VAL A 281 -3.29 25.64 10.95
C VAL A 281 -2.77 25.81 12.38
N LYS A 282 -3.31 25.01 13.31
CA LYS A 282 -2.99 25.03 14.76
C LYS A 282 -2.15 23.80 15.16
N PHE A 283 -1.73 23.76 16.42
CA PHE A 283 -0.91 22.65 16.94
C PHE A 283 -1.79 21.50 17.46
N PRO A 284 -1.35 20.23 17.36
CA PRO A 284 -0.05 19.77 16.86
C PRO A 284 0.07 19.68 15.33
N ALA A 285 -1.02 19.81 14.56
CA ALA A 285 -1.00 19.70 13.09
C ALA A 285 0.03 20.60 12.40
N LYS A 286 0.37 21.74 13.00
CA LYS A 286 1.39 22.67 12.49
C LYS A 286 2.84 22.17 12.62
N HIS A 287 3.11 21.13 13.40
CA HIS A 287 4.45 20.57 13.56
C HIS A 287 4.86 19.79 12.30
N GLY A 288 6.11 19.91 11.86
CA GLY A 288 6.57 19.35 10.58
C GLY A 288 6.53 17.82 10.53
N SER A 289 6.56 17.14 11.67
CA SER A 289 6.41 15.69 11.83
C SER A 289 4.95 15.20 11.84
N VAL A 290 3.98 16.11 11.74
CA VAL A 290 2.55 15.79 11.82
C VAL A 290 1.88 16.09 10.49
N ILE A 291 1.08 15.14 10.00
CA ILE A 291 0.23 15.32 8.83
C ILE A 291 -0.97 16.18 9.22
N ALA A 292 -1.01 17.41 8.69
CA ALA A 292 -2.10 18.35 8.95
C ALA A 292 -3.30 18.07 8.05
N VAL A 293 -4.45 17.75 8.64
CA VAL A 293 -5.65 17.36 7.90
C VAL A 293 -6.73 18.43 7.94
N GLY A 294 -7.11 18.93 6.78
CA GLY A 294 -8.21 19.86 6.57
C GLY A 294 -9.49 19.13 6.15
N ALA A 295 -10.62 19.84 6.18
CA ALA A 295 -11.94 19.26 5.89
C ALA A 295 -12.50 19.76 4.55
N THR A 296 -13.03 18.84 3.73
CA THR A 296 -13.88 19.14 2.58
C THR A 296 -15.36 18.88 2.87
N ASP A 297 -16.23 19.54 2.11
CA ASP A 297 -17.65 19.19 2.04
C ASP A 297 -17.95 18.19 0.92
N GLY A 298 -19.23 17.84 0.74
CA GLY A 298 -19.66 16.85 -0.25
C GLY A 298 -19.48 17.25 -1.72
N ASN A 299 -19.00 18.46 -2.02
CA ASN A 299 -18.63 18.91 -3.36
C ASN A 299 -17.12 19.07 -3.53
N ASP A 300 -16.33 18.50 -2.61
CA ASP A 300 -14.87 18.63 -2.55
C ASP A 300 -14.38 20.08 -2.34
N GLU A 301 -15.26 20.98 -1.92
CA GLU A 301 -14.87 22.34 -1.54
C GLU A 301 -14.31 22.33 -0.12
N LYS A 302 -13.24 23.11 0.13
CA LYS A 302 -12.73 23.33 1.49
C LYS A 302 -13.87 23.82 2.38
N ALA A 303 -14.15 23.08 3.44
CA ALA A 303 -15.20 23.43 4.39
C ALA A 303 -14.99 24.84 4.94
N TRP A 304 -16.09 25.58 5.13
CA TRP A 304 -16.06 26.99 5.50
C TRP A 304 -15.38 27.28 6.84
N PHE A 305 -15.26 26.27 7.71
CA PHE A 305 -14.58 26.34 8.99
C PHE A 305 -13.13 25.84 8.94
N SER A 306 -12.72 25.06 7.92
CA SER A 306 -11.41 24.40 7.91
C SER A 306 -10.30 25.43 7.90
N ASN A 307 -9.34 25.29 8.82
CA ASN A 307 -8.08 26.03 8.75
C ASN A 307 -7.26 25.60 7.53
N PHE A 308 -6.31 26.46 7.17
CA PHE A 308 -5.49 26.39 5.96
C PHE A 308 -4.14 27.07 6.21
N GLY A 309 -3.15 26.88 5.35
CA GLY A 309 -1.84 27.51 5.44
C GLY A 309 -0.72 26.70 4.81
N PRO A 310 0.54 27.17 4.92
CA PRO A 310 1.70 26.46 4.37
C PRO A 310 1.96 25.11 5.05
N GLU A 311 1.36 24.85 6.21
CA GLU A 311 1.43 23.55 6.88
C GLU A 311 0.27 22.61 6.52
N GLN A 312 -0.76 23.09 5.80
CA GLN A 312 -1.86 22.24 5.33
C GLN A 312 -1.29 21.17 4.37
N GLU A 313 -1.59 19.91 4.64
CA GLU A 313 -0.96 18.79 3.95
C GLU A 313 -1.95 17.93 3.18
N LEU A 314 -3.00 17.41 3.83
CA LEU A 314 -4.02 16.61 3.17
C LEU A 314 -5.42 17.09 3.53
N MET A 315 -6.37 16.83 2.66
CA MET A 315 -7.79 17.04 2.90
C MET A 315 -8.49 15.71 3.04
N ALA A 316 -9.56 15.69 3.82
CA ALA A 316 -10.46 14.55 3.91
C ALA A 316 -11.90 15.01 4.16
N PRO A 317 -12.90 14.15 3.95
CA PRO A 317 -14.29 14.47 4.18
C PRO A 317 -14.53 14.89 5.64
N GLY A 318 -15.10 16.09 5.84
CA GLY A 318 -15.32 16.64 7.18
C GLY A 318 -16.67 17.32 7.38
N VAL A 319 -17.61 17.23 6.44
CA VAL A 319 -18.97 17.79 6.57
C VAL A 319 -20.02 16.71 6.37
N GLY A 320 -20.90 16.53 7.36
CA GLY A 320 -21.99 15.57 7.28
C GLY A 320 -21.54 14.12 7.46
N ILE A 321 -20.47 13.89 8.21
CA ILE A 321 -19.83 12.58 8.37
C ILE A 321 -20.62 11.75 9.38
N TYR A 322 -21.26 10.68 8.89
CA TYR A 322 -22.02 9.73 9.69
C TYR A 322 -21.09 8.67 10.27
N SER A 323 -21.11 8.47 11.59
CA SER A 323 -20.32 7.45 12.28
C SER A 323 -20.93 7.11 13.65
N THR A 324 -20.26 6.22 14.39
CA THR A 324 -20.65 5.70 15.71
C THR A 324 -20.76 6.80 16.78
N GLU A 325 -21.60 6.57 17.79
CA GLU A 325 -21.90 7.46 18.90
C GLU A 325 -22.15 6.63 20.17
N LEU A 326 -21.93 7.22 21.35
CA LEU A 326 -22.12 6.55 22.65
C LEU A 326 -23.42 5.74 22.75
N GLY A 327 -23.33 4.57 23.40
CA GLY A 327 -24.47 3.72 23.68
C GLY A 327 -24.98 2.93 22.47
N GLY A 328 -24.10 2.63 21.51
CA GLY A 328 -24.42 1.89 20.29
C GLY A 328 -25.21 2.71 19.26
N GLY A 329 -25.14 4.03 19.34
CA GLY A 329 -25.85 4.94 18.44
C GLY A 329 -24.99 5.36 17.25
N TYR A 330 -25.56 6.17 16.37
CA TYR A 330 -24.86 6.74 15.23
C TYR A 330 -25.31 8.18 15.02
N LYS A 331 -24.43 9.06 14.54
CA LYS A 331 -24.83 10.42 14.15
C LYS A 331 -23.90 11.07 13.14
N SER A 332 -24.43 12.09 12.47
CA SER A 332 -23.62 12.95 11.61
C SER A 332 -22.95 14.08 12.39
N ARG A 333 -21.64 14.27 12.19
CA ARG A 333 -20.86 15.41 12.71
C ARG A 333 -20.16 16.16 11.57
N PHE A 334 -19.55 17.29 11.90
CA PHE A 334 -18.65 18.02 10.99
C PHE A 334 -17.45 18.55 11.77
N GLY A 335 -16.33 18.74 11.08
CA GLY A 335 -15.09 19.27 11.62
C GLY A 335 -13.87 18.65 10.94
N THR A 336 -12.73 19.33 11.06
CA THR A 336 -11.42 18.75 10.74
C THR A 336 -11.12 17.52 11.61
N SER A 337 -11.76 17.43 12.78
CA SER A 337 -11.80 16.24 13.64
C SER A 337 -12.42 15.01 12.98
N MET A 338 -13.37 15.17 12.04
CA MET A 338 -13.92 14.03 11.28
C MET A 338 -13.07 13.73 10.05
N ALA A 339 -12.34 14.70 9.51
CA ALA A 339 -11.41 14.50 8.40
C ALA A 339 -10.14 13.74 8.84
N CYS A 340 -9.58 14.07 10.00
CA CYS A 340 -8.37 13.43 10.55
C CYS A 340 -8.41 11.89 10.61
N PRO A 341 -9.47 11.22 11.11
CA PRO A 341 -9.54 9.76 11.15
C PRO A 341 -9.66 9.10 9.78
N HIS A 342 -10.15 9.80 8.74
CA HIS A 342 -10.12 9.26 7.37
C HIS A 342 -8.67 9.05 6.90
N VAL A 343 -7.81 10.06 7.06
CA VAL A 343 -6.37 9.97 6.73
C VAL A 343 -5.67 8.94 7.63
N SER A 344 -6.09 8.83 8.90
CA SER A 344 -5.52 7.85 9.82
C SER A 344 -5.85 6.41 9.40
N GLY A 345 -7.08 6.16 8.93
CA GLY A 345 -7.47 4.87 8.38
C GLY A 345 -6.80 4.59 7.03
N ALA A 346 -6.67 5.58 6.15
CA ALA A 346 -5.97 5.42 4.87
C ALA A 346 -4.49 5.04 5.09
N ALA A 347 -3.82 5.68 6.07
CA ALA A 347 -2.49 5.28 6.49
C ALA A 347 -2.45 3.83 7.01
N ALA A 348 -3.50 3.37 7.71
CA ALA A 348 -3.58 2.01 8.20
C ALA A 348 -3.78 0.97 7.08
N LEU A 349 -4.61 1.27 6.09
CA LEU A 349 -4.73 0.46 4.86
C LEU A 349 -3.38 0.37 4.14
N LEU A 350 -2.68 1.49 3.99
CA LEU A 350 -1.37 1.51 3.34
C LEU A 350 -0.31 0.72 4.13
N PHE A 351 -0.26 0.84 5.46
CA PHE A 351 0.62 -0.01 6.28
C PHE A 351 0.38 -1.51 6.08
N ALA A 352 -0.85 -1.91 5.79
CA ALA A 352 -1.24 -3.30 5.55
C ALA A 352 -1.07 -3.75 4.09
N SER A 353 -0.68 -2.86 3.17
CA SER A 353 -0.41 -3.22 1.78
C SER A 353 0.98 -3.82 1.61
N ASP A 354 1.21 -4.46 0.46
CA ASP A 354 2.58 -4.73 -0.01
C ASP A 354 3.32 -3.40 -0.18
N ILE A 355 4.62 -3.39 0.16
CA ILE A 355 5.45 -2.20 -0.01
C ILE A 355 5.69 -1.93 -1.48
N ASP A 356 5.50 -0.67 -1.86
CA ASP A 356 5.77 -0.20 -3.21
C ASP A 356 7.26 0.12 -3.34
N ALA A 357 7.95 -0.56 -4.25
CA ALA A 357 9.39 -0.44 -4.41
C ALA A 357 9.84 0.96 -4.86
N ALA A 358 8.94 1.81 -5.34
CA ALA A 358 9.24 3.22 -5.62
C ALA A 358 9.32 4.09 -4.36
N TYR A 359 8.70 3.63 -3.25
CA TYR A 359 8.63 4.35 -1.98
C TYR A 359 9.47 3.71 -0.86
N ASP A 360 10.05 2.53 -1.07
CA ASP A 360 11.04 1.89 -0.20
C ASP A 360 12.40 2.64 -0.28
N PHE A 361 12.51 3.75 0.45
CA PHE A 361 13.63 4.69 0.35
C PHE A 361 14.89 4.16 1.04
N ASP A 362 14.74 3.30 2.06
CA ASP A 362 15.85 2.72 2.80
C ASP A 362 16.20 1.27 2.42
N GLY A 363 15.32 0.59 1.66
CA GLY A 363 15.53 -0.72 1.08
C GLY A 363 15.32 -1.87 2.08
N ASP A 364 14.57 -1.66 3.16
CA ASP A 364 14.34 -2.66 4.20
C ASP A 364 13.08 -3.52 3.98
N GLU A 365 12.31 -3.23 2.93
CA GLU A 365 11.06 -3.89 2.54
C GLU A 365 9.93 -3.75 3.58
N VAL A 366 9.93 -2.68 4.39
CA VAL A 366 8.91 -2.37 5.41
C VAL A 366 8.52 -0.89 5.34
N TRP A 367 7.22 -0.60 5.39
CA TRP A 367 6.74 0.79 5.35
C TRP A 367 7.28 1.63 6.52
N GLY A 368 8.03 2.68 6.19
CA GLY A 368 8.43 3.77 7.08
C GLY A 368 7.38 4.90 7.14
N ALA A 369 7.35 5.66 8.25
CA ALA A 369 6.38 6.77 8.39
C ALA A 369 6.54 7.87 7.32
N ASP A 370 7.76 8.13 6.86
CA ASP A 370 8.04 9.07 5.78
C ASP A 370 7.64 8.54 4.41
N GLU A 371 7.75 7.24 4.19
CA GLU A 371 7.30 6.56 2.97
C GLU A 371 5.78 6.55 2.86
N ILE A 372 5.09 6.16 3.95
CA ILE A 372 3.62 6.24 4.07
C ILE A 372 3.15 7.67 3.79
N ARG A 373 3.74 8.65 4.49
CA ARG A 373 3.38 10.05 4.33
C ARG A 373 3.61 10.52 2.89
N LYS A 374 4.73 10.13 2.27
CA LYS A 374 5.03 10.53 0.89
C LYS A 374 4.06 9.92 -0.10
N LYS A 375 3.70 8.66 0.07
CA LYS A 375 2.75 7.99 -0.82
C LYS A 375 1.35 8.61 -0.71
N LEU A 376 0.86 8.86 0.51
CA LEU A 376 -0.41 9.59 0.73
C LEU A 376 -0.42 10.98 0.08
N GLN A 377 0.72 11.68 0.01
CA GLN A 377 0.82 12.97 -0.67
C GLN A 377 0.80 12.86 -2.19
N ASP A 378 1.52 11.88 -2.75
CA ASP A 378 1.68 11.73 -4.20
C ASP A 378 0.45 11.15 -4.89
N THR A 379 -0.37 10.41 -4.15
CA THR A 379 -1.60 9.80 -4.63
C THR A 379 -2.84 10.59 -4.25
N ALA A 380 -2.70 11.75 -3.57
CA ALA A 380 -3.84 12.58 -3.24
C ALA A 380 -4.47 13.18 -4.52
N ASP A 381 -5.80 13.22 -4.53
CA ASP A 381 -6.60 13.90 -5.55
C ASP A 381 -6.38 15.41 -5.46
N ASP A 382 -5.62 15.96 -6.41
CA ASP A 382 -5.26 17.37 -6.45
C ASP A 382 -6.50 18.28 -6.58
N LEU A 383 -6.76 19.07 -5.54
CA LEU A 383 -7.89 19.99 -5.44
C LEU A 383 -7.39 21.44 -5.39
N GLY A 384 -8.10 22.35 -6.06
CA GLY A 384 -7.78 23.77 -6.04
C GLY A 384 -6.84 24.17 -7.17
N GLU A 385 -5.73 24.82 -6.84
CA GLU A 385 -4.72 25.19 -7.84
C GLU A 385 -3.82 23.98 -8.12
N PRO A 386 -3.36 23.73 -9.37
CA PRO A 386 -2.57 22.54 -9.66
C PRO A 386 -1.31 22.40 -8.80
N GLY A 387 -1.18 21.24 -8.14
CA GLY A 387 -0.13 20.89 -7.20
C GLY A 387 -0.35 21.48 -5.82
N ARG A 388 0.61 21.24 -4.91
CA ARG A 388 0.44 21.60 -3.49
C ARG A 388 0.11 23.08 -3.27
N ASP A 389 -1.02 23.37 -2.62
CA ASP A 389 -1.47 24.71 -2.27
C ASP A 389 -1.78 24.89 -0.76
N ASP A 390 -1.97 26.15 -0.32
CA ASP A 390 -2.19 26.45 1.10
C ASP A 390 -3.60 26.09 1.61
N TYR A 391 -4.56 25.84 0.72
CA TYR A 391 -5.96 25.57 1.07
C TYR A 391 -6.29 24.08 1.13
N TYR A 392 -5.76 23.31 0.18
CA TYR A 392 -5.99 21.88 0.03
C TYR A 392 -4.74 21.04 0.32
N GLY A 393 -3.57 21.66 0.54
CA GLY A 393 -2.34 20.89 0.66
C GLY A 393 -2.07 20.16 -0.65
N TYR A 394 -1.81 18.85 -0.59
CA TYR A 394 -1.64 17.99 -1.74
C TYR A 394 -2.96 17.55 -2.38
N GLY A 395 -4.10 17.72 -1.70
CA GLY A 395 -5.40 17.29 -2.21
C GLY A 395 -6.22 16.46 -1.22
N LEU A 396 -7.31 15.89 -1.73
CA LEU A 396 -8.13 14.91 -1.01
C LEU A 396 -7.38 13.58 -0.92
N VAL A 397 -7.32 12.97 0.26
CA VAL A 397 -6.68 11.65 0.40
C VAL A 397 -7.43 10.61 -0.44
N ASP A 398 -6.69 9.83 -1.23
CA ASP A 398 -7.18 8.67 -1.96
C ASP A 398 -6.54 7.42 -1.33
N ALA A 399 -7.36 6.64 -0.62
CA ALA A 399 -6.91 5.43 0.06
C ALA A 399 -6.62 4.29 -0.92
N TYR A 400 -7.29 4.23 -2.07
CA TYR A 400 -7.08 3.19 -3.06
C TYR A 400 -5.79 3.37 -3.83
N GLU A 401 -5.55 4.55 -4.38
CA GLU A 401 -4.29 4.85 -5.05
C GLU A 401 -3.11 4.79 -4.08
N ALA A 402 -3.30 5.18 -2.82
CA ALA A 402 -2.28 5.03 -1.78
C ALA A 402 -1.96 3.55 -1.50
N ALA A 403 -2.97 2.73 -1.15
CA ALA A 403 -2.79 1.35 -0.69
C ALA A 403 -2.55 0.33 -1.80
N THR A 404 -2.51 0.75 -3.06
CA THR A 404 -2.25 -0.11 -4.22
C THR A 404 -0.90 0.24 -4.86
N ASP A 405 -0.14 -0.77 -5.26
CA ASP A 405 1.00 -0.54 -6.16
C ASP A 405 0.50 -0.49 -7.60
N LEU A 406 0.68 0.67 -8.24
CA LEU A 406 0.28 0.95 -9.61
C LEU A 406 1.49 1.08 -10.54
N THR A 407 2.71 0.86 -10.03
CA THR A 407 3.95 1.09 -10.76
C THR A 407 4.50 -0.23 -11.32
N PRO A 408 4.84 -0.29 -12.63
CA PRO A 408 5.50 -1.46 -13.18
C PRO A 408 6.94 -1.66 -12.65
N PRO A 409 7.42 -2.92 -12.60
CA PRO A 409 8.79 -3.20 -12.17
C PRO A 409 9.84 -2.59 -13.12
N ILE A 410 10.92 -2.05 -12.55
CA ILE A 410 12.04 -1.50 -13.33
C ILE A 410 13.00 -2.62 -13.73
N ILE A 411 13.00 -2.98 -15.01
CA ILE A 411 13.89 -3.98 -15.59
C ILE A 411 15.29 -3.40 -15.84
N SER A 412 16.32 -4.19 -15.54
CA SER A 412 17.73 -3.83 -15.75
C SER A 412 18.62 -5.05 -16.04
N ASN A 413 19.84 -4.81 -16.53
CA ASN A 413 20.88 -5.84 -16.74
C ASN A 413 20.50 -7.00 -17.68
N VAL A 414 19.60 -6.76 -18.63
CA VAL A 414 19.16 -7.78 -19.60
C VAL A 414 20.33 -8.27 -20.48
N LYS A 415 20.53 -9.60 -20.52
CA LYS A 415 21.53 -10.24 -21.39
C LYS A 415 21.26 -11.73 -21.61
N ALA A 416 21.89 -12.28 -22.64
CA ALA A 416 21.95 -13.71 -22.91
C ALA A 416 23.26 -14.31 -22.37
N GLU A 417 23.17 -15.43 -21.67
CA GLU A 417 24.31 -16.20 -21.16
C GLU A 417 24.22 -17.68 -21.56
N ASN A 418 25.36 -18.38 -21.51
CA ASN A 418 25.45 -19.81 -21.83
C ASN A 418 24.90 -20.19 -23.22
N VAL A 419 25.04 -19.29 -24.19
CA VAL A 419 24.62 -19.53 -25.58
C VAL A 419 25.32 -20.77 -26.12
N ASN A 420 24.55 -21.73 -26.59
CA ASN A 420 25.02 -22.98 -27.18
C ASN A 420 24.32 -23.21 -28.53
N SER A 421 24.48 -24.40 -29.12
CA SER A 421 23.95 -24.71 -30.45
C SER A 421 22.42 -24.88 -30.51
N SER A 422 21.74 -24.97 -29.37
CA SER A 422 20.30 -25.20 -29.31
C SER A 422 19.55 -24.27 -28.36
N GLY A 423 20.22 -23.29 -27.74
CA GLY A 423 19.61 -22.50 -26.69
C GLY A 423 20.53 -21.49 -26.01
N THR A 424 19.97 -20.83 -25.00
CA THR A 424 20.65 -19.86 -24.13
C THR A 424 19.79 -19.61 -22.88
N SER A 425 20.40 -19.10 -21.81
CA SER A 425 19.70 -18.55 -20.66
C SER A 425 19.58 -17.03 -20.83
N ILE A 426 18.39 -16.46 -20.76
CA ILE A 426 18.17 -15.01 -20.72
C ILE A 426 18.02 -14.59 -19.27
N ILE A 427 18.82 -13.61 -18.84
CA ILE A 427 18.84 -13.13 -17.45
C ILE A 427 18.71 -11.61 -17.36
N TRP A 428 18.08 -11.14 -16.30
CA TRP A 428 17.90 -9.72 -15.97
C TRP A 428 17.56 -9.56 -14.48
N THR A 429 17.46 -8.30 -14.03
CA THR A 429 17.08 -7.95 -12.66
C THR A 429 15.93 -6.96 -12.64
N THR A 430 15.12 -7.00 -11.58
CA THR A 430 14.07 -6.01 -11.27
C THR A 430 14.28 -5.39 -9.89
N ASN A 431 13.78 -4.17 -9.69
CA ASN A 431 13.77 -3.49 -8.37
C ASN A 431 12.89 -4.23 -7.35
N GLU A 432 11.89 -4.97 -7.81
CA GLU A 432 10.94 -5.73 -7.00
C GLU A 432 10.74 -7.16 -7.49
N ALA A 433 10.08 -7.99 -6.69
CA ALA A 433 9.82 -9.38 -7.05
C ALA A 433 8.74 -9.47 -8.14
N SER A 434 9.09 -10.03 -9.29
CA SER A 434 8.17 -10.17 -10.43
C SER A 434 8.34 -11.52 -11.10
N ASP A 435 7.48 -11.87 -12.04
CA ASP A 435 7.75 -13.01 -12.94
C ASP A 435 8.71 -12.62 -14.07
N GLY A 436 9.04 -13.61 -14.90
CA GLY A 436 9.83 -13.36 -16.10
C GLY A 436 9.27 -14.00 -17.36
N VAL A 437 9.19 -13.20 -18.41
CA VAL A 437 8.75 -13.58 -19.75
C VAL A 437 9.78 -13.12 -20.77
N VAL A 438 10.14 -14.00 -21.69
CA VAL A 438 10.97 -13.67 -22.85
C VAL A 438 10.13 -13.85 -24.11
N CYS A 439 9.92 -12.76 -24.83
CA CYS A 439 9.37 -12.79 -26.18
C CYS A 439 10.54 -12.77 -27.18
N TYR A 440 10.57 -13.70 -28.12
CA TYR A 440 11.70 -13.85 -29.05
C TYR A 440 11.30 -14.32 -30.45
N GLY A 441 12.17 -14.12 -31.43
CA GLY A 441 11.95 -14.50 -32.82
C GLY A 441 13.17 -14.24 -33.71
N THR A 442 13.14 -14.72 -34.96
CA THR A 442 14.26 -14.53 -35.91
C THR A 442 14.20 -13.21 -36.67
N GLU A 443 13.10 -12.46 -36.52
CA GLU A 443 12.87 -11.17 -37.17
C GLU A 443 12.69 -10.08 -36.11
N LYS A 444 13.35 -8.93 -36.31
CA LYS A 444 13.10 -7.75 -35.46
C LYS A 444 11.64 -7.32 -35.60
N MET A 445 11.01 -6.93 -34.48
CA MET A 445 9.61 -6.49 -34.40
C MET A 445 8.56 -7.58 -34.72
N ASN A 446 8.97 -8.84 -34.86
CA ASN A 446 8.07 -9.97 -35.07
C ASN A 446 8.53 -11.14 -34.18
N LEU A 447 8.30 -10.98 -32.87
CA LEU A 447 8.64 -11.95 -31.85
C LEU A 447 7.46 -12.91 -31.65
N ASN A 448 7.51 -14.04 -32.34
CA ASN A 448 6.40 -14.99 -32.43
C ASN A 448 6.52 -16.19 -31.46
N LEU A 449 7.56 -16.22 -30.63
CA LEU A 449 7.80 -17.24 -29.62
C LEU A 449 7.87 -16.60 -28.23
N THR A 450 7.48 -17.38 -27.22
CA THR A 450 7.47 -16.94 -25.82
C THR A 450 7.99 -18.06 -24.92
N ALA A 451 8.80 -17.69 -23.92
CA ALA A 451 9.20 -18.56 -22.82
C ALA A 451 8.94 -17.83 -21.49
N THR A 452 8.58 -18.56 -20.43
CA THR A 452 8.16 -17.96 -19.16
C THR A 452 8.78 -18.67 -17.96
N ASN A 453 8.95 -17.93 -16.87
CA ASN A 453 9.24 -18.41 -15.53
C ASN A 453 8.36 -17.61 -14.54
N GLN A 454 7.39 -18.27 -13.93
CA GLN A 454 6.39 -17.63 -13.06
C GLN A 454 6.88 -17.40 -11.62
N THR A 455 8.10 -17.84 -11.29
CA THR A 455 8.65 -17.67 -9.94
C THR A 455 8.89 -16.20 -9.68
N ARG A 456 8.34 -15.68 -8.57
CA ARG A 456 8.48 -14.27 -8.20
C ARG A 456 9.82 -13.99 -7.54
N VAL A 457 10.72 -13.31 -8.25
CA VAL A 457 12.11 -13.04 -7.83
C VAL A 457 12.60 -11.69 -8.35
N LYS A 458 13.66 -11.14 -7.76
CA LYS A 458 14.37 -9.95 -8.26
C LYS A 458 15.47 -10.30 -9.30
N ASN A 459 15.95 -11.55 -9.30
CA ASN A 459 16.98 -12.04 -10.23
C ASN A 459 16.38 -13.11 -11.14
N HIS A 460 16.22 -12.79 -12.42
CA HIS A 460 15.46 -13.59 -13.36
C HIS A 460 16.35 -14.47 -14.22
N ILE A 461 15.87 -15.68 -14.50
CA ILE A 461 16.43 -16.58 -15.49
C ILE A 461 15.31 -17.28 -16.25
N VAL A 462 15.34 -17.17 -17.57
CA VAL A 462 14.45 -17.88 -18.49
C VAL A 462 15.28 -18.65 -19.51
N GLU A 463 15.10 -19.96 -19.54
CA GLU A 463 15.82 -20.87 -20.43
C GLU A 463 15.14 -20.96 -21.80
N LEU A 464 15.90 -20.74 -22.87
CA LEU A 464 15.49 -20.99 -24.24
C LEU A 464 16.18 -22.26 -24.74
N SER A 465 15.41 -23.19 -25.32
CA SER A 465 15.93 -24.47 -25.82
C SER A 465 15.24 -24.91 -27.11
N GLY A 466 15.82 -25.87 -27.82
CA GLY A 466 15.27 -26.41 -29.06
C GLY A 466 15.41 -25.48 -30.28
N LEU A 467 16.32 -24.50 -30.20
CA LEU A 467 16.57 -23.54 -31.27
C LEU A 467 17.48 -24.15 -32.36
N PRO A 468 17.31 -23.80 -33.65
CA PRO A 468 18.24 -24.24 -34.69
C PRO A 468 19.63 -23.59 -34.52
N PRO A 469 20.72 -24.32 -34.81
CA PRO A 469 22.08 -23.78 -34.74
C PRO A 469 22.31 -22.66 -35.76
N VAL A 470 23.33 -21.84 -35.51
CA VAL A 470 23.74 -20.71 -36.38
C VAL A 470 22.58 -19.77 -36.76
N THR A 471 21.61 -19.59 -35.86
CA THR A 471 20.45 -18.74 -36.05
C THR A 471 20.48 -17.55 -35.08
N THR A 472 20.29 -16.35 -35.61
CA THR A 472 20.17 -15.13 -34.80
C THR A 472 18.73 -14.95 -34.34
N TYR A 473 18.57 -14.77 -33.05
CA TYR A 473 17.30 -14.43 -32.40
C TYR A 473 17.35 -13.02 -31.84
N TYR A 474 16.25 -12.30 -32.01
CA TYR A 474 15.96 -11.06 -31.32
C TYR A 474 15.01 -11.33 -30.17
N TYR A 475 15.12 -10.59 -29.09
CA TYR A 475 14.25 -10.75 -27.93
C TYR A 475 14.04 -9.44 -27.18
N GLU A 476 12.95 -9.44 -26.42
CA GLU A 476 12.64 -8.50 -25.34
C GLU A 476 12.26 -9.31 -24.10
N VAL A 477 12.35 -8.67 -22.94
CA VAL A 477 11.93 -9.26 -21.68
C VAL A 477 10.73 -8.50 -21.13
N GLN A 478 9.87 -9.22 -20.40
CA GLN A 478 8.74 -8.66 -19.68
C GLN A 478 8.73 -9.22 -18.27
N SER A 479 8.32 -8.39 -17.32
CA SER A 479 8.15 -8.77 -15.92
C SER A 479 6.88 -8.14 -15.38
N THR A 480 6.07 -8.96 -14.71
CA THR A 480 4.83 -8.54 -14.05
C THR A 480 4.97 -8.75 -12.54
N ASP A 481 4.71 -7.71 -11.75
CA ASP A 481 4.71 -7.74 -10.29
C ASP A 481 3.45 -8.47 -9.72
N PRO A 482 3.32 -8.66 -8.39
CA PRO A 482 2.17 -9.35 -7.79
C PRO A 482 0.84 -8.62 -7.96
N THR A 483 0.85 -7.29 -8.10
CA THR A 483 -0.33 -6.43 -8.25
C THR A 483 -0.82 -6.33 -9.70
N GLY A 484 -0.02 -6.80 -10.66
CA GLY A 484 -0.36 -6.94 -12.07
C GLY A 484 0.25 -5.90 -13.00
N ASN A 485 1.09 -4.99 -12.50
CA ASN A 485 1.76 -4.01 -13.35
C ASN A 485 2.88 -4.69 -14.14
N THR A 486 2.91 -4.42 -15.45
CA THR A 486 3.80 -5.11 -16.38
C THR A 486 4.78 -4.14 -17.03
N ALA A 487 6.06 -4.45 -16.92
CA ALA A 487 7.12 -3.75 -17.62
C ALA A 487 7.66 -4.56 -18.79
N ILE A 488 8.10 -3.85 -19.84
CA ILE A 488 8.71 -4.43 -21.03
C ILE A 488 10.04 -3.71 -21.30
N ASP A 489 11.12 -4.46 -21.44
CA ASP A 489 12.41 -3.93 -21.92
C ASP A 489 12.77 -4.56 -23.27
N ASN A 490 12.67 -3.74 -24.32
CA ASN A 490 13.02 -4.07 -25.70
C ASN A 490 14.27 -3.33 -26.20
N ASN A 491 15.13 -2.87 -25.27
CA ASN A 491 16.35 -2.11 -25.58
C ASN A 491 16.05 -0.85 -26.42
N ASN A 492 15.08 -0.05 -25.97
CA ASN A 492 14.62 1.17 -26.66
C ASN A 492 14.26 0.92 -28.15
N GLY A 493 13.56 -0.18 -28.42
CA GLY A 493 13.14 -0.61 -29.76
C GLY A 493 14.24 -1.20 -30.65
N SER A 494 15.48 -1.30 -30.16
CA SER A 494 16.58 -1.94 -30.91
C SER A 494 16.54 -3.47 -30.82
N TYR A 495 15.86 -3.99 -29.80
CA TYR A 495 15.83 -5.38 -29.34
C TYR A 495 17.19 -5.90 -28.91
N TYR A 496 17.19 -6.81 -27.94
CA TYR A 496 18.38 -7.61 -27.64
C TYR A 496 18.52 -8.71 -28.68
N ASN A 497 19.72 -9.30 -28.80
CA ASN A 497 19.93 -10.43 -29.69
C ASN A 497 21.04 -11.36 -29.21
N PHE A 498 20.97 -12.60 -29.67
CA PHE A 498 22.02 -13.60 -29.58
C PHE A 498 22.01 -14.47 -30.83
N THR A 499 23.12 -15.16 -31.11
CA THR A 499 23.21 -16.14 -32.19
C THR A 499 23.60 -17.48 -31.60
N THR A 500 22.75 -18.49 -31.76
CA THR A 500 23.07 -19.87 -31.36
C THR A 500 24.37 -20.32 -32.02
N LEU A 501 25.18 -21.09 -31.30
CA LEU A 501 26.44 -21.60 -31.83
C LEU A 501 26.19 -22.63 -32.93
N ASP A 502 27.24 -22.92 -33.68
CA ASP A 502 27.26 -24.11 -34.52
C ASP A 502 27.43 -25.36 -33.63
N SER A 503 27.01 -26.53 -34.09
CA SER A 503 27.22 -27.80 -33.36
C SER A 503 28.29 -28.63 -34.08
N MET A 504 29.23 -29.21 -33.33
CA MET A 504 30.24 -30.13 -33.84
C MET A 504 30.27 -31.45 -33.08
N HIS A 505 30.65 -32.51 -33.78
CA HIS A 505 30.74 -33.86 -33.24
C HIS A 505 31.89 -34.65 -33.88
N VAL A 506 32.26 -35.77 -33.27
CA VAL A 506 33.20 -36.74 -33.82
C VAL A 506 32.51 -37.54 -34.91
N ALA A 507 32.95 -37.34 -36.15
CA ALA A 507 32.40 -38.01 -37.32
C ALA A 507 33.01 -39.40 -37.53
N SER A 508 34.31 -39.57 -37.24
CA SER A 508 35.01 -40.85 -37.30
C SER A 508 36.34 -40.82 -36.52
N ILE A 509 36.79 -42.01 -36.09
CA ILE A 509 38.12 -42.25 -35.54
C ILE A 509 38.75 -43.38 -36.38
N GLU A 510 39.65 -43.03 -37.29
CA GLU A 510 40.36 -44.02 -38.11
C GLU A 510 41.68 -44.41 -37.44
N MET A 511 41.82 -45.68 -37.08
CA MET A 511 43.01 -46.20 -36.38
C MET A 511 43.97 -46.89 -37.37
N GLY A 512 45.27 -46.66 -37.21
CA GLY A 512 46.31 -47.26 -38.05
C GLY A 512 47.52 -47.76 -37.24
N PRO A 513 47.97 -49.01 -37.43
CA PRO A 513 49.17 -49.51 -36.76
C PRO A 513 50.43 -48.98 -37.45
N GLN A 514 51.44 -48.68 -36.65
CA GLN A 514 52.74 -48.21 -37.10
C GLN A 514 53.84 -49.12 -36.55
N TYR A 515 54.86 -49.39 -37.36
CA TYR A 515 55.97 -50.26 -36.98
C TYR A 515 57.29 -49.77 -37.60
N ASN A 516 58.39 -49.94 -36.87
CA ASN A 516 59.73 -49.71 -37.41
C ASN A 516 60.61 -50.95 -37.19
N GLY A 517 60.69 -51.80 -38.22
CA GLY A 517 61.65 -52.92 -38.29
C GLY A 517 61.73 -53.78 -37.02
N MET A 518 60.70 -54.59 -36.76
CA MET A 518 60.61 -55.64 -35.72
C MET A 518 60.76 -55.24 -34.23
N ALA A 519 61.10 -54.00 -33.89
CA ALA A 519 61.39 -53.64 -32.48
C ALA A 519 60.27 -52.86 -31.77
N TRP A 520 59.57 -51.96 -32.46
CA TRP A 520 58.60 -51.04 -31.85
C TRP A 520 57.31 -50.98 -32.66
N THR A 521 56.18 -50.94 -31.95
CA THR A 521 54.83 -50.74 -32.49
C THR A 521 54.15 -49.58 -31.76
N TRP A 522 53.40 -48.76 -32.50
CA TRP A 522 52.51 -47.73 -31.95
C TRP A 522 51.27 -47.63 -32.83
N ALA A 523 50.29 -46.84 -32.40
CA ALA A 523 49.08 -46.58 -33.17
C ALA A 523 48.93 -45.09 -33.49
N THR A 524 48.30 -44.80 -34.62
CA THR A 524 47.81 -43.47 -34.98
C THR A 524 46.30 -43.46 -34.92
N ALA A 525 45.70 -42.47 -34.26
CA ALA A 525 44.26 -42.21 -34.27
C ALA A 525 44.00 -40.96 -35.10
N ALA A 526 43.36 -41.13 -36.25
CA ALA A 526 43.00 -40.03 -37.12
C ALA A 526 41.52 -39.66 -36.89
N VAL A 527 41.31 -38.63 -36.07
CA VAL A 527 39.98 -38.16 -35.66
C VAL A 527 39.49 -37.11 -36.65
N THR A 528 38.24 -37.26 -37.12
CA THR A 528 37.56 -36.29 -37.98
C THR A 528 36.42 -35.63 -37.21
N ILE A 529 36.43 -34.30 -37.16
CA ILE A 529 35.37 -33.49 -36.56
C ILE A 529 34.56 -32.83 -37.68
N GLN A 530 33.24 -32.95 -37.61
CA GLN A 530 32.29 -32.31 -38.52
C GLN A 530 31.27 -31.49 -37.75
N ASP A 531 30.71 -30.48 -38.41
CA ASP A 531 29.55 -29.76 -37.91
C ASP A 531 28.25 -30.55 -38.15
N TYR A 532 27.12 -30.03 -37.68
CA TYR A 532 25.82 -30.70 -37.86
C TYR A 532 25.38 -30.85 -39.32
N THR A 533 25.99 -30.11 -40.26
CA THR A 533 25.74 -30.24 -41.70
C THR A 533 26.63 -31.28 -42.38
N GLY A 534 27.59 -31.84 -41.65
CA GLY A 534 28.62 -32.75 -42.16
C GLY A 534 29.85 -32.02 -42.73
N THR A 535 29.96 -30.71 -42.55
CA THR A 535 31.11 -29.93 -43.05
C THR A 535 32.29 -30.10 -42.10
N PRO A 536 33.53 -30.32 -42.59
CA PRO A 536 34.68 -30.50 -41.72
C PRO A 536 35.02 -29.25 -40.88
N VAL A 537 35.27 -29.46 -39.59
CA VAL A 537 35.54 -28.37 -38.65
C VAL A 537 37.05 -28.18 -38.47
N THR A 538 37.62 -27.23 -39.21
CA THR A 538 39.04 -26.83 -39.11
C THR A 538 39.33 -26.09 -37.80
N GLY A 539 40.50 -26.31 -37.19
CA GLY A 539 40.93 -25.54 -36.02
C GLY A 539 40.32 -25.98 -34.68
N ALA A 540 39.61 -27.11 -34.63
CA ALA A 540 39.05 -27.65 -33.39
C ALA A 540 40.14 -28.36 -32.58
N ALA A 541 40.24 -28.04 -31.30
CA ALA A 541 41.14 -28.74 -30.37
C ALA A 541 40.46 -30.02 -29.90
N VAL A 542 41.02 -31.17 -30.27
CA VAL A 542 40.56 -32.50 -29.87
C VAL A 542 41.44 -32.98 -28.71
N TYR A 543 40.80 -33.47 -27.65
CA TYR A 543 41.44 -34.08 -26.50
C TYR A 543 40.95 -35.52 -26.38
N GLY A 544 41.86 -36.45 -26.13
CA GLY A 544 41.52 -37.84 -25.91
C GLY A 544 42.60 -38.60 -25.18
N HIS A 545 42.35 -39.89 -24.96
CA HIS A 545 43.28 -40.76 -24.26
C HIS A 545 43.43 -42.11 -24.95
N TRP A 546 44.64 -42.66 -24.81
CA TRP A 546 44.98 -44.02 -25.20
C TRP A 546 44.78 -44.99 -24.04
N SER A 547 44.36 -46.21 -24.37
CA SER A 547 44.29 -47.33 -23.44
C SER A 547 44.67 -48.65 -24.12
N GLY A 548 44.91 -49.69 -23.32
CA GLY A 548 45.32 -51.01 -23.79
C GLY A 548 46.83 -51.23 -23.69
N LEU A 549 47.54 -51.25 -24.82
CA LEU A 549 49.00 -51.43 -24.85
C LEU A 549 49.78 -50.22 -24.31
N THR A 550 49.18 -49.03 -24.38
CA THR A 550 49.71 -47.80 -23.78
C THR A 550 48.61 -47.08 -22.99
N SER A 551 49.00 -46.11 -22.17
CA SER A 551 48.10 -45.27 -21.39
C SER A 551 48.70 -43.87 -21.26
N ASP A 552 48.15 -42.95 -22.03
CA ASP A 552 48.57 -41.57 -22.14
C ASP A 552 47.44 -40.72 -22.72
N THR A 553 47.53 -39.40 -22.55
CA THR A 553 46.54 -38.44 -23.06
C THR A 553 47.16 -37.62 -24.17
N ASP A 554 46.43 -37.44 -25.25
CA ASP A 554 46.88 -36.69 -26.41
C ASP A 554 45.89 -35.60 -26.78
N SER A 555 46.42 -34.55 -27.39
CA SER A 555 45.59 -33.50 -27.96
C SER A 555 46.23 -32.89 -29.20
N GLY A 556 45.39 -32.31 -30.05
CA GLY A 556 45.84 -31.65 -31.25
C GLY A 556 44.72 -30.84 -31.90
N THR A 557 45.07 -30.10 -32.94
CA THR A 557 44.13 -29.23 -33.64
C THR A 557 43.83 -29.75 -35.03
N THR A 558 42.57 -29.83 -35.41
CA THR A 558 42.16 -30.28 -36.75
C THR A 558 42.68 -29.37 -37.86
N ASN A 559 43.08 -29.99 -38.98
CA ASN A 559 43.49 -29.30 -40.20
C ASN A 559 42.29 -28.86 -41.06
N GLU A 560 42.54 -28.37 -42.27
CA GLU A 560 41.52 -27.89 -43.23
C GLU A 560 40.43 -28.91 -43.59
N ASN A 561 40.70 -30.20 -43.40
CA ASN A 561 39.75 -31.29 -43.61
C ASN A 561 39.05 -31.73 -42.32
N GLY A 562 39.08 -30.90 -41.28
CA GLY A 562 38.52 -31.25 -39.96
C GLY A 562 39.21 -32.43 -39.29
N ARG A 563 40.44 -32.76 -39.71
CA ARG A 563 41.12 -33.99 -39.31
C ARG A 563 42.38 -33.70 -38.48
N ILE A 564 42.59 -34.48 -37.42
CA ILE A 564 43.83 -34.52 -36.64
C ILE A 564 44.32 -35.97 -36.55
N VAL A 565 45.64 -36.17 -36.57
CA VAL A 565 46.26 -37.47 -36.33
C VAL A 565 47.04 -37.38 -35.02
N LEU A 566 46.69 -38.23 -34.06
CA LEU A 566 47.35 -38.36 -32.76
C LEU A 566 48.11 -39.68 -32.73
N GLU A 567 49.27 -39.72 -32.07
CA GLU A 567 50.15 -40.89 -32.04
C GLU A 567 50.28 -41.40 -30.61
N SER A 568 50.00 -42.67 -30.40
CA SER A 568 50.21 -43.33 -29.12
C SER A 568 51.70 -43.42 -28.78
N ASP A 569 52.01 -43.58 -27.50
CA ASP A 569 53.34 -44.02 -27.08
C ASP A 569 53.76 -45.35 -27.73
N LYS A 570 55.07 -45.50 -27.95
CA LYS A 570 55.68 -46.67 -28.58
C LYS A 570 55.89 -47.80 -27.57
N VAL A 571 55.55 -49.03 -27.97
CA VAL A 571 55.74 -50.22 -27.13
C VAL A 571 56.57 -51.30 -27.82
N HIS A 572 57.29 -52.08 -27.02
CA HIS A 572 58.13 -53.20 -27.48
C HIS A 572 57.35 -54.53 -27.67
N LYS A 573 56.05 -54.55 -27.41
CA LYS A 573 55.26 -55.78 -27.21
C LYS A 573 54.46 -56.17 -28.46
N ILE A 574 54.58 -57.44 -28.86
CA ILE A 574 53.90 -58.03 -30.03
C ILE A 574 52.62 -58.74 -29.54
N GLY A 575 51.55 -57.99 -29.32
CA GLY A 575 50.23 -58.54 -28.99
C GLY A 575 49.48 -57.77 -27.89
N GLY A 576 48.37 -57.14 -28.28
CA GLY A 576 47.45 -56.41 -27.41
C GLY A 576 46.48 -55.60 -28.27
N THR A 577 45.95 -54.51 -27.73
CA THR A 577 45.06 -53.60 -28.45
C THR A 577 45.45 -52.17 -28.12
N PHE A 578 45.46 -51.29 -29.10
CA PHE A 578 45.47 -49.85 -28.90
C PHE A 578 44.05 -49.34 -29.05
N THR A 579 43.55 -48.63 -28.04
CA THR A 579 42.24 -47.98 -28.08
C THR A 579 42.44 -46.48 -27.87
N PHE A 580 41.83 -45.66 -28.72
CA PHE A 580 41.77 -44.21 -28.53
C PHE A 580 40.33 -43.79 -28.31
N THR A 581 40.11 -42.93 -27.31
CA THR A 581 38.81 -42.37 -26.95
C THR A 581 38.89 -40.84 -26.99
N VAL A 582 37.92 -40.19 -27.63
CA VAL A 582 37.81 -38.72 -27.60
C VAL A 582 37.09 -38.30 -26.32
N ASP A 583 37.73 -37.46 -25.51
CA ASP A 583 37.20 -36.96 -24.25
C ASP A 583 36.45 -35.64 -24.43
N ASN A 584 36.99 -34.73 -25.24
CA ASN A 584 36.39 -33.41 -25.47
C ASN A 584 36.87 -32.79 -26.79
N VAL A 585 36.04 -31.89 -27.34
CA VAL A 585 36.40 -31.06 -28.50
C VAL A 585 36.06 -29.60 -28.19
N ILE A 586 37.00 -28.68 -28.40
CA ILE A 586 36.82 -27.25 -28.07
C ILE A 586 37.12 -26.40 -29.30
N LYS A 587 36.19 -25.49 -29.63
CA LYS A 587 36.37 -24.46 -30.67
C LYS A 587 35.43 -23.29 -30.42
N ASN A 588 35.95 -22.07 -30.47
CA ASN A 588 35.11 -20.86 -30.38
C ASN A 588 34.07 -20.81 -31.51
N GLY A 589 32.83 -20.49 -31.17
CA GLY A 589 31.71 -20.49 -32.11
C GLY A 589 31.01 -21.85 -32.27
N TYR A 590 31.50 -22.89 -31.62
CA TYR A 590 30.93 -24.25 -31.68
C TYR A 590 30.57 -24.77 -30.29
N SER A 591 29.50 -25.55 -30.23
CA SER A 591 29.19 -26.46 -29.12
C SER A 591 29.58 -27.88 -29.51
N TYR A 592 30.29 -28.58 -28.64
CA TYR A 592 30.58 -30.01 -28.84
C TYR A 592 29.39 -30.85 -28.35
N ASP A 593 28.74 -31.55 -29.28
CA ASP A 593 27.64 -32.45 -28.98
C ASP A 593 28.13 -33.90 -28.98
N SER A 594 28.46 -34.40 -27.80
CA SER A 594 28.92 -35.79 -27.64
C SER A 594 27.84 -36.84 -27.95
N TRP A 595 26.55 -36.47 -27.93
CA TRP A 595 25.45 -37.38 -28.27
C TRP A 595 25.30 -37.55 -29.78
N ALA A 596 25.77 -36.57 -30.56
CA ALA A 596 25.82 -36.62 -32.02
C ALA A 596 27.06 -37.36 -32.55
N ASN A 597 27.98 -37.80 -31.69
CA ASN A 597 29.16 -38.56 -32.12
C ASN A 597 28.75 -39.85 -32.83
N ASN A 598 29.26 -40.05 -34.05
CA ASN A 598 29.15 -41.34 -34.75
C ASN A 598 30.07 -42.38 -34.13
N GLU A 599 31.18 -41.93 -33.54
CA GLU A 599 32.18 -42.77 -32.90
C GLU A 599 32.83 -42.03 -31.74
N THR A 600 32.87 -42.64 -30.56
CA THR A 600 33.49 -42.07 -29.35
C THR A 600 34.85 -42.68 -29.05
N SER A 601 35.08 -43.92 -29.47
CA SER A 601 36.33 -44.65 -29.33
C SER A 601 36.51 -45.67 -30.45
N ASN A 602 37.75 -45.94 -30.86
CA ASN A 602 38.07 -47.04 -31.78
C ASN A 602 39.32 -47.80 -31.32
N SER A 603 39.45 -49.06 -31.77
CA SER A 603 40.49 -50.00 -31.33
C SER A 603 41.12 -50.78 -32.48
N ILE A 604 42.44 -50.99 -32.42
CA ILE A 604 43.19 -51.87 -33.35
C ILE A 604 44.11 -52.82 -32.60
N ILE A 605 44.41 -53.97 -33.21
CA ILE A 605 45.27 -55.03 -32.65
C ILE A 605 46.74 -54.75 -32.96
#